data_AF-A0AAV9D5H1-F1
#
_entry.id   AF-A0AAV9D5H1-F1
#
_cell.length_a   1.000
_cell.length_b   1.000
_cell.length_c   1.000
_cell.angle_alpha   90.00
_cell.angle_beta   90.00
_cell.angle_gamma   90.00
#
_symmetry.space_group_name_H-M   'P 1'
#
loop_
_entity.id
_entity.type
_entity.pdbx_description
1 polymer ?
#
loop_
_entity_poly.entity_id
_entity_poly.type
_entity_poly.pdbx_seq_one_letter_code
_entity_poly.pdbx_strand_id
1 'polypeptide(L)' 'MAFKKQKGSLRSVVSDLTSRPNPDKSVIGLALGDASAFPCFRSGRDALTKPVFDVVDSALFDGYPPSFGYPFARR' A
#
# COMPACT_ATOMS: atom_id res chain seq x y z
N MET A 1 -28.05 1.49 13.83
CA MET A 1 -27.62 2.74 13.17
C MET A 1 -26.83 2.38 11.91
N ALA A 2 -27.35 2.72 10.72
CA ALA A 2 -26.65 2.45 9.47
C ALA A 2 -25.74 3.64 9.12
N PHE A 3 -24.44 3.40 8.97
CA PHE A 3 -23.50 4.40 8.49
C PHE A 3 -23.82 4.73 7.03
N LYS A 4 -24.36 5.93 6.79
CA LYS A 4 -24.61 6.46 5.45
C LYS A 4 -23.25 6.67 4.75
N LYS A 5 -22.94 5.83 3.77
CA LYS A 5 -21.69 5.87 3.00
C LYS A 5 -21.57 7.23 2.31
N GLN A 6 -20.63 8.06 2.75
CA GLN A 6 -20.39 9.38 2.18
C GLN A 6 -19.83 9.21 0.77
N LYS A 7 -20.60 9.61 -0.26
CA LYS A 7 -20.25 9.48 -1.69
C LYS A 7 -19.15 10.47 -2.16
N GLY A 8 -18.43 11.11 -1.24
CA GLY A 8 -17.44 12.15 -1.51
C GLY A 8 -15.99 11.75 -1.25
N SER A 9 -15.71 10.48 -0.96
CA SER A 9 -14.32 10.03 -0.75
C SER A 9 -13.59 9.91 -2.08
N LEU A 10 -12.33 10.38 -2.12
CA LEU A 10 -11.41 10.17 -3.25
C LEU A 10 -11.40 8.70 -3.71
N ARG A 11 -11.42 7.74 -2.77
CA ARG A 11 -11.46 6.31 -3.10
C ARG A 11 -12.72 5.91 -3.88
N SER A 12 -13.87 6.48 -3.54
CA SER A 12 -15.14 6.22 -4.24
C SER A 12 -15.07 6.75 -5.67
N VAL A 13 -14.59 7.99 -5.84
CA VAL A 13 -14.47 8.62 -7.17
C VAL A 13 -13.47 7.89 -8.05
N VAL A 14 -12.30 7.54 -7.51
CA VAL A 14 -11.28 6.79 -8.24
C VAL A 14 -11.80 5.42 -8.65
N SER A 15 -12.51 4.71 -7.76
CA SER A 15 -13.13 3.41 -8.06
C SER A 15 -14.20 3.52 -9.16
N ASP A 16 -15.03 4.57 -9.12
CA ASP A 16 -16.06 4.77 -10.15
C ASP A 16 -15.44 5.07 -11.51
N LEU A 17 -14.36 5.86 -11.56
CA LEU A 17 -13.63 6.19 -12.79
C LEU A 17 -12.93 4.97 -13.39
N THR A 18 -12.30 4.11 -12.58
CA THR A 18 -11.69 2.87 -13.08
C THR A 18 -12.71 1.80 -13.46
N SER A 19 -13.96 1.88 -12.95
CA SER A 19 -15.01 0.92 -13.29
C SER A 19 -15.61 1.11 -14.69
N ARG A 20 -15.41 2.28 -15.31
CA ARG A 20 -15.96 2.62 -16.64
C ARG A 20 -14.86 3.01 -17.63
N PRO A 21 -13.90 2.12 -17.92
CA PRO A 21 -12.84 2.40 -18.87
C PRO A 21 -13.40 2.49 -20.29
N ASN A 22 -12.76 3.30 -21.13
CA ASN A 22 -13.01 3.27 -22.56
C ASN A 22 -12.44 1.94 -23.13
N PRO A 23 -13.23 1.12 -23.84
CA PRO A 23 -12.74 -0.15 -24.39
C PRO A 23 -11.62 0.02 -25.43
N ASP A 24 -11.57 1.17 -26.12
CA ASP A 24 -10.62 1.44 -27.20
C ASP A 24 -9.31 2.07 -26.71
N LYS A 25 -9.23 2.48 -25.43
CA LYS A 25 -8.08 3.21 -24.88
C LYS A 25 -7.68 2.69 -23.52
N SER A 26 -6.37 2.50 -23.32
CA SER A 26 -5.81 2.15 -22.03
C SER A 26 -6.05 3.27 -20.99
N VAL A 27 -6.47 2.88 -19.79
CA VAL A 27 -6.62 3.81 -18.65
C VAL A 27 -5.25 4.19 -18.10
N ILE A 28 -5.01 5.50 -17.90
CA ILE A 28 -3.81 6.03 -17.25
C ILE A 28 -4.16 6.43 -15.81
N GLY A 29 -3.59 5.72 -14.83
CA GLY A 29 -3.92 5.85 -13.41
C GLY A 29 -3.27 7.04 -12.71
N LEU A 30 -3.61 8.28 -13.08
CA LEU A 30 -3.05 9.50 -12.48
C LEU A 30 -3.61 9.84 -11.08
N ALA A 31 -4.75 9.25 -10.72
CA ALA A 31 -5.40 9.51 -9.43
C ALA A 31 -4.90 8.59 -8.30
N LEU A 32 -3.98 7.66 -8.59
CA LEU A 32 -3.47 6.70 -7.62
C LEU A 32 -2.18 7.24 -6.98
N GLY A 33 -2.22 7.48 -5.67
CA GLY A 33 -1.06 7.92 -4.90
C GLY A 33 -0.11 6.80 -4.46
N ASP A 34 -0.38 5.55 -4.84
CA ASP A 34 0.46 4.40 -4.53
C ASP A 34 1.57 4.25 -5.58
N ALA A 35 2.80 4.59 -5.20
CA ALA A 35 3.97 4.46 -6.07
C ALA A 35 4.22 3.00 -6.49
N SER A 36 3.89 2.02 -5.63
CA SER A 36 4.13 0.60 -5.93
C SER A 36 3.29 0.08 -7.10
N ALA A 37 2.24 0.81 -7.49
CA ALA A 37 1.42 0.50 -8.66
C ALA A 37 2.21 0.63 -9.98
N PHE A 38 3.28 1.43 -10.00
CA PHE A 38 4.08 1.65 -11.20
C PHE A 38 5.39 0.84 -11.13
N PRO A 39 5.69 0.02 -12.15
CA PRO A 39 6.90 -0.83 -12.16
C PRO A 39 8.21 -0.06 -11.96
N CYS A 40 8.28 1.18 -12.43
CA CYS A 40 9.47 2.04 -12.30
C CYS A 40 9.86 2.36 -10.84
N PHE A 41 8.91 2.30 -9.90
CA PHE A 41 9.16 2.54 -8.48
C PHE A 41 9.42 1.26 -7.68
N ARG A 42 9.45 0.08 -8.34
CA ARG A 42 9.72 -1.20 -7.67
C ARG A 42 11.22 -1.55 -7.64
N SER A 43 12.06 -0.75 -8.28
CA SER A 43 13.51 -0.91 -8.24
C SER A 43 14.03 -0.71 -6.80
N GLY A 44 15.05 -1.49 -6.42
CA GLY A 44 15.64 -1.40 -5.07
C GLY A 44 14.85 -2.08 -3.95
N ARG A 45 13.71 -2.72 -4.24
CA ARG A 45 12.91 -3.46 -3.23
C ARG A 45 13.72 -4.52 -2.49
N ASP A 46 14.72 -5.12 -3.15
CA ASP A 46 15.50 -6.22 -2.60
C ASP A 46 16.28 -5.83 -1.33
N ALA A 47 16.65 -4.55 -1.21
CA ALA A 47 17.28 -4.00 -0.02
C ALA A 47 16.36 -4.01 1.21
N LEU A 48 15.04 -4.01 0.99
CA LEU A 48 14.02 -4.07 2.04
C LEU A 48 13.47 -5.48 2.23
N THR A 49 13.28 -6.24 1.15
CA THR A 49 12.64 -7.56 1.26
C THR A 49 13.55 -8.58 1.93
N LYS A 50 14.86 -8.59 1.63
CA LYS A 50 15.78 -9.60 2.21
C LYS A 50 15.83 -9.53 3.74
N PRO A 51 16.09 -8.36 4.38
CA PRO A 51 16.10 -8.29 5.84
C PRO A 51 14.74 -8.63 6.48
N VAL A 52 13.64 -8.31 5.80
CA VAL A 52 12.29 -8.69 6.29
C VAL A 52 12.13 -10.21 6.32
N PHE A 53 12.57 -10.91 5.27
CA PHE A 53 12.57 -12.37 5.27
C PHE A 53 13.49 -12.94 6.35
N ASP A 54 14.71 -12.41 6.49
CA ASP A 54 15.66 -12.88 7.51
C ASP A 54 15.08 -12.74 8.94
N VAL A 55 14.37 -11.63 9.21
CA VAL A 55 13.72 -11.39 10.50
C VAL A 55 12.56 -12.36 10.74
N VAL A 56 11.73 -12.62 9.72
CA VAL A 56 10.64 -13.60 9.81
C VAL A 56 11.19 -15.01 10.04
N ASP A 57 12.24 -15.40 9.31
CA ASP A 57 12.88 -16.71 9.47
C ASP A 57 13.52 -16.87 10.86
N SER A 58 13.97 -15.78 11.48
CA SER A 58 14.55 -15.81 12.83
C SER A 58 13.55 -16.09 13.94
N ALA A 59 12.25 -15.79 13.73
CA ALA A 59 11.18 -15.81 14.74
C ALA A 59 11.47 -14.99 16.02
N LEU A 60 12.49 -14.12 16.01
CA LEU A 60 12.92 -13.35 17.18
C LEU A 60 12.00 -12.16 17.50
N PHE A 61 11.13 -11.78 16.54
CA PHE A 61 10.32 -10.56 16.60
C PHE A 61 8.81 -10.83 16.45
N ASP A 62 8.37 -12.07 16.67
CA ASP A 62 6.96 -12.48 16.52
C ASP A 62 6.07 -12.01 17.69
N GLY A 63 6.68 -11.58 18.79
CA GLY A 63 5.99 -11.02 19.94
C GLY A 63 5.44 -9.61 19.69
N TYR A 64 4.56 -9.15 20.59
CA TYR A 64 4.04 -7.79 20.52
C TYR A 64 5.16 -6.76 20.77
N PRO A 65 5.31 -5.75 19.89
CA PRO A 65 6.20 -4.64 20.15
C PRO A 65 5.62 -3.73 21.24
N PRO A 66 6.46 -2.85 21.84
CA PRO A 66 5.97 -1.72 22.60
C PRO A 66 4.96 -0.89 21.79
N SER A 67 4.01 -0.22 22.45
CA SER A 67 2.96 0.58 21.77
C SER A 67 3.51 1.70 20.88
N PHE A 68 4.73 2.15 21.15
CA PHE A 68 5.46 3.15 20.38
C PHE A 68 6.49 2.55 19.41
N GLY A 69 6.49 1.23 19.20
CA GLY A 69 7.43 0.51 18.34
C GLY A 69 8.80 0.21 18.98
N TYR A 70 9.57 -0.66 18.34
CA TYR A 70 10.90 -1.06 18.82
C TYR A 70 11.89 0.12 18.84
N PRO A 71 12.71 0.30 19.91
CA PRO A 71 13.65 1.42 20.00
C PRO A 71 14.62 1.57 18.82
N PHE A 72 15.09 0.45 18.27
CA PHE A 72 16.00 0.44 17.12
C PHE A 72 15.32 0.80 15.80
N ALA A 73 13.99 0.71 15.70
CA ALA A 73 13.22 0.98 14.48
C ALA A 73 12.65 2.41 14.42
N ARG A 74 12.78 3.18 15.50
CA ARG A 74 12.29 4.57 15.56
C ARG A 74 13.28 5.60 15.01
N ARG A 75 14.51 5.20 14.72
CA ARG A 75 15.62 6.06 14.27
C ARG A 75 16.17 5.52 12.96
#